data_AF-A0A6B9G144-F1
#
_entry.id   AF-A0A6B9G144-F1
#
_cell.length_a   1.000
_cell.length_b   1.000
_cell.length_c   1.000
_cell.angle_alpha   90.00
_cell.angle_beta   90.00
_cell.angle_gamma   90.00
#
_symmetry.space_group_name_H-M   'P 1'
#
loop_
_entity.id
_entity.type
_entity.pdbx_description
1 polymer ?
#
loop_
_entity_poly.entity_id
_entity_poly.type
_entity_poly.pdbx_seq_one_letter_code
_entity_poly.pdbx_strand_id
1 'polypeptide(L)'
;MLIIGWVRRPFRPSSLGLRTVLLALPFLVAACSDDGQERRRSLGDTPSFGDFMRVADAQRGGRLFGQCAACHTVRMGAGDRDGPGLYNVIGKPVATNSKRFGYTGALRSLGGVWTPDRLDVWLAAPAKLAPGTSMSFRGLQDPLDRADVITYLQTQTDGGRGAESVPSRQ
;
A
#
# COMPACT_ATOMS: atom_id res chain seq x y z
N MET A 1 -37.83 -86.14 -13.37
CA MET A 1 -38.17 -85.11 -12.37
C MET A 1 -37.21 -85.27 -11.18
N LEU A 2 -36.08 -84.56 -11.14
CA LEU A 2 -35.86 -83.20 -10.58
C LEU A 2 -35.59 -83.17 -9.06
N ILE A 3 -34.36 -83.60 -8.72
CA ILE A 3 -33.33 -82.92 -7.91
C ILE A 3 -33.76 -82.07 -6.70
N ILE A 4 -33.73 -82.75 -5.57
CA ILE A 4 -33.29 -82.42 -4.20
C ILE A 4 -32.44 -81.12 -4.04
N GLY A 5 -32.93 -80.21 -3.18
CA GLY A 5 -32.20 -79.60 -2.07
C GLY A 5 -31.14 -78.51 -2.36
N TRP A 6 -31.52 -77.24 -2.18
CA TRP A 6 -30.56 -76.15 -1.90
C TRP A 6 -30.80 -75.52 -0.53
N VAL A 7 -29.81 -75.73 0.32
CA VAL A 7 -29.62 -75.16 1.65
C VAL A 7 -29.57 -73.63 1.58
N ARG A 8 -30.52 -72.97 2.25
CA ARG A 8 -30.44 -71.53 2.52
C ARG A 8 -29.53 -71.31 3.75
N ARG A 9 -28.34 -70.77 3.52
CA ARG A 9 -27.42 -70.36 4.59
C ARG A 9 -27.90 -69.05 5.24
N PRO A 10 -27.85 -68.91 6.58
CA PRO A 10 -28.13 -67.65 7.24
C PRO A 10 -26.99 -66.65 7.05
N PHE A 11 -27.39 -65.40 6.84
CA PHE A 11 -26.58 -64.20 6.67
C PHE A 11 -25.79 -63.89 7.94
N ARG A 12 -24.46 -63.75 7.85
CA ARG A 12 -23.60 -63.31 8.97
C ARG A 12 -23.52 -61.78 8.97
N PRO A 13 -23.72 -61.08 10.11
CA PRO A 13 -23.41 -59.66 10.22
C PRO A 13 -21.91 -59.48 10.52
N SER A 14 -21.20 -58.74 9.67
CA SER A 14 -19.81 -58.35 9.91
C SER A 14 -19.78 -56.97 10.57
N SER A 15 -19.62 -56.97 11.89
CA SER A 15 -19.32 -55.80 12.71
C SER A 15 -17.80 -55.61 12.80
N LEU A 16 -17.23 -54.73 11.99
CA LEU A 16 -15.94 -54.11 12.30
C LEU A 16 -16.01 -52.62 12.00
N GLY A 17 -16.43 -51.88 13.02
CA GLY A 17 -16.19 -50.44 13.11
C GLY A 17 -14.73 -50.22 13.48
N LEU A 18 -13.92 -49.77 12.53
CA LEU A 18 -12.66 -49.11 12.80
C LEU A 18 -12.84 -47.63 12.52
N ARG A 19 -13.55 -46.97 13.43
CA ARG A 19 -13.45 -45.53 13.64
C ARG A 19 -12.05 -45.28 14.19
N THR A 20 -11.19 -44.62 13.40
CA THR A 20 -10.07 -43.74 13.79
C THR A 20 -9.04 -43.77 12.65
N VAL A 21 -9.30 -43.04 11.58
CA VAL A 21 -8.20 -42.43 10.82
C VAL A 21 -8.08 -41.04 11.39
N LEU A 22 -6.97 -40.83 12.09
CA LEU A 22 -6.52 -39.55 12.60
C LEU A 22 -6.75 -38.46 11.55
N LEU A 23 -7.52 -37.45 11.93
CA LEU A 23 -7.49 -36.12 11.33
C LEU A 23 -6.08 -35.54 11.58
N ALA A 24 -5.11 -35.94 10.77
CA ALA A 24 -3.80 -35.33 10.76
C ALA A 24 -3.90 -33.97 10.04
N LEU A 25 -3.96 -32.92 10.86
CA LEU A 25 -3.50 -31.56 10.60
C LEU A 25 -4.19 -30.74 9.49
N PRO A 26 -5.30 -30.04 9.80
CA PRO A 26 -5.70 -28.87 9.03
C PRO A 26 -4.83 -27.68 9.44
N PHE A 27 -3.59 -27.60 8.96
CA PHE A 27 -2.72 -26.43 9.17
C PHE A 27 -1.89 -26.12 7.93
N LEU A 28 -2.59 -25.86 6.83
CA LEU A 28 -2.05 -25.16 5.65
C LEU A 28 -2.67 -23.76 5.55
N VAL A 29 -2.85 -23.12 6.71
CA VAL A 29 -3.32 -21.75 6.81
C VAL A 29 -2.14 -20.90 7.29
N ALA A 30 -1.91 -19.78 6.62
CA ALA A 30 -0.96 -18.71 6.92
C ALA A 30 0.47 -18.85 6.37
N ALA A 31 0.63 -18.53 5.07
CA ALA A 31 1.89 -17.99 4.57
C ALA A 31 1.70 -16.87 3.52
N CYS A 32 0.55 -16.19 3.55
CA CYS A 32 0.42 -14.83 3.01
C CYS A 32 0.15 -13.92 4.21
N SER A 33 1.15 -13.69 5.06
CA SER A 33 1.08 -12.51 5.93
C SER A 33 0.95 -11.32 5.00
N ASP A 34 -0.13 -10.54 5.14
CA ASP A 34 -0.16 -9.23 4.51
C ASP A 34 0.92 -8.39 5.21
N ASP A 35 2.03 -8.09 4.53
CA ASP A 35 3.12 -7.28 5.10
C ASP A 35 2.60 -5.95 5.68
N GLY A 36 1.47 -5.45 5.17
CA GLY A 36 0.77 -4.31 5.76
C GLY A 36 0.31 -4.55 7.20
N GLN A 37 -0.30 -5.70 7.49
CA GLN A 37 -0.77 -6.03 8.84
C GLN A 37 0.40 -6.18 9.82
N GLU A 38 1.49 -6.81 9.39
CA GLU A 38 2.68 -6.96 10.23
C GLU A 38 3.32 -5.60 10.55
N ARG A 39 3.48 -4.74 9.54
CA ARG A 39 3.96 -3.37 9.74
C ARG A 39 3.05 -2.56 10.66
N ARG A 40 1.72 -2.76 10.62
CA ARG A 40 0.80 -2.07 11.54
C ARG A 40 0.89 -2.58 12.98
N ARG A 41 1.14 -3.87 13.20
CA ARG A 41 1.28 -4.45 14.54
C ARG A 41 2.48 -3.89 15.31
N SER A 42 3.49 -3.35 14.64
CA SER A 42 4.67 -2.76 15.28
C SER A 42 4.50 -1.30 15.70
N LEU A 43 3.35 -0.67 15.41
CA LEU A 43 3.12 0.77 15.57
C LEU A 43 2.51 1.19 16.93
N GLY A 44 2.16 0.24 17.79
CA GLY A 44 1.47 0.52 19.06
C GLY A 44 0.01 1.00 18.86
N ASP A 45 -0.62 1.44 19.95
CA ASP A 45 -2.08 1.71 19.97
C ASP A 45 -2.49 3.06 19.36
N THR A 46 -1.60 4.04 19.32
CA THR A 46 -1.89 5.38 18.78
C THR A 46 -0.68 5.93 18.02
N PRO A 47 -0.43 5.42 16.81
CA PRO A 47 0.74 5.84 16.04
C PRO A 47 0.63 7.26 15.51
N SER A 48 1.75 7.97 15.55
CA SER A 48 1.95 9.23 14.84
C SER A 48 2.26 8.99 13.36
N PHE A 49 2.18 10.03 12.52
CA PHE A 49 2.61 9.91 11.13
C PHE A 49 4.11 9.52 11.00
N GLY A 50 4.95 10.01 11.91
CA GLY A 50 6.36 9.62 11.98
C GLY A 50 6.56 8.12 12.20
N ASP A 51 5.67 7.47 12.97
CA ASP A 51 5.73 6.02 13.18
C ASP A 51 5.41 5.26 11.88
N PHE A 52 4.41 5.69 11.12
CA PHE A 52 4.09 5.13 9.81
C PHE A 52 5.25 5.29 8.81
N MET A 53 5.91 6.45 8.78
CA MET A 53 7.10 6.67 7.95
C MET A 53 8.25 5.72 8.30
N ARG A 54 8.38 5.34 9.57
CA ARG A 54 9.44 4.45 10.07
C ARG A 54 9.27 2.99 9.60
N VAL A 55 8.06 2.60 9.23
CA VAL A 55 7.72 1.26 8.71
C VAL A 55 7.25 1.31 7.25
N ALA A 56 7.43 2.44 6.56
CA ALA A 56 6.98 2.62 5.19
C ALA A 56 7.82 1.79 4.19
N ASP A 57 7.18 1.38 3.11
CA ASP A 57 7.76 0.53 2.06
C ASP A 57 7.62 1.21 0.69
N ALA A 58 8.76 1.55 0.08
CA ALA A 58 8.82 2.19 -1.24
C ALA A 58 8.29 1.31 -2.38
N GLN A 59 8.43 -0.01 -2.31
CA GLN A 59 7.89 -0.93 -3.32
C GLN A 59 6.37 -0.98 -3.25
N ARG A 60 5.78 -1.00 -2.05
CA ARG A 60 4.32 -0.83 -1.87
C ARG A 60 3.87 0.54 -2.35
N GLY A 61 4.61 1.60 -1.99
CA GLY A 61 4.36 2.95 -2.46
C GLY A 61 4.34 3.06 -3.98
N GLY A 62 5.28 2.40 -4.66
CA GLY A 62 5.32 2.35 -6.12
C GLY A 62 4.10 1.67 -6.75
N ARG A 63 3.55 0.64 -6.10
CA ARG A 63 2.28 0.02 -6.53
C ARG A 63 1.09 0.97 -6.31
N LEU A 64 1.02 1.59 -5.14
CA LEU A 64 -0.04 2.56 -4.79
C LEU A 64 -0.01 3.80 -5.69
N PHE A 65 1.18 4.21 -6.14
CA PHE A 65 1.38 5.30 -7.10
C PHE A 65 0.69 5.04 -8.44
N GLY A 66 0.28 3.81 -8.75
CA GLY A 66 -0.59 3.52 -9.89
C GLY A 66 -1.87 4.37 -9.93
N GLN A 67 -2.40 4.78 -8.77
CA GLN A 67 -3.54 5.70 -8.67
C GLN A 67 -3.19 7.14 -9.10
N CYS A 68 -1.92 7.53 -8.97
CA CYS A 68 -1.40 8.85 -9.36
C CYS A 68 -0.93 8.87 -10.82
N ALA A 69 -0.51 7.71 -11.34
CA ALA A 69 0.10 7.56 -12.66
C ALA A 69 -0.83 7.90 -13.83
N ALA A 70 -2.16 7.92 -13.63
CA ALA A 70 -3.10 8.40 -14.63
C ALA A 70 -2.83 9.87 -15.01
N CYS A 71 -2.51 10.70 -14.02
CA CYS A 71 -2.36 12.15 -14.21
C CYS A 71 -0.92 12.64 -14.01
N HIS A 72 -0.04 11.87 -13.38
CA HIS A 72 1.32 12.30 -13.08
C HIS A 72 2.37 11.38 -13.69
N THR A 73 3.46 11.99 -14.16
CA THR A 73 4.72 11.28 -14.37
C THR A 73 5.59 11.41 -13.12
N VAL A 74 6.54 10.50 -12.94
CA VAL A 74 7.43 10.51 -11.76
C VAL A 74 8.91 10.30 -12.11
N ARG A 75 9.21 9.99 -13.37
CA ARG A 75 10.58 9.82 -13.85
C ARG A 75 11.16 11.16 -14.30
N MET A 76 12.47 11.31 -14.15
CA MET A 76 13.20 12.48 -14.64
C MET A 76 12.91 12.73 -16.12
N GLY A 77 12.59 13.97 -16.48
CA GLY A 77 12.36 14.38 -17.86
C GLY A 77 11.07 13.87 -18.51
N ALA A 78 10.22 13.11 -17.81
CA ALA A 78 8.99 12.56 -18.38
C ALA A 78 7.89 13.62 -18.66
N GLY A 79 8.07 14.85 -18.17
CA GLY A 79 7.17 15.97 -18.45
C GLY A 79 5.84 15.91 -17.69
N ASP A 80 4.93 16.81 -18.06
CA ASP A 80 3.62 16.94 -17.43
C ASP A 80 2.56 16.12 -18.20
N ARG A 81 1.47 15.74 -17.53
CA ARG A 81 0.24 15.20 -18.12
C ARG A 81 -0.93 16.08 -17.66
N ASP A 82 -2.06 15.49 -17.27
CA ASP A 82 -3.16 16.20 -16.60
C ASP A 82 -2.73 16.83 -15.27
N GLY A 83 -1.67 16.29 -14.65
CA GLY A 83 -0.95 16.84 -13.51
C GLY A 83 0.54 17.09 -13.83
N PRO A 84 1.24 17.89 -13.00
CA PRO A 84 2.67 18.15 -13.17
C PRO A 84 3.50 16.87 -13.00
N GLY A 85 4.67 16.81 -13.64
CA GLY A 85 5.68 15.81 -13.29
C GLY A 85 6.07 15.90 -11.81
N LEU A 86 6.29 14.75 -11.16
CA LEU A 86 6.55 14.63 -9.72
C LEU A 86 7.97 14.21 -9.37
N TYR A 87 8.85 14.06 -10.36
CA TYR A 87 10.26 13.81 -10.10
C TYR A 87 10.85 14.95 -9.24
N ASN A 88 11.58 14.58 -8.20
CA ASN A 88 12.20 15.50 -7.25
C ASN A 88 11.22 16.47 -6.57
N VAL A 89 9.96 16.07 -6.35
CA VAL A 89 8.91 16.96 -5.79
C VAL A 89 9.08 17.23 -4.29
N ILE A 90 9.64 16.28 -3.54
CA ILE A 90 9.82 16.41 -2.08
C ILE A 90 10.87 17.48 -1.80
N GLY A 91 10.57 18.39 -0.88
CA GLY A 91 11.38 19.55 -0.55
C GLY A 91 11.25 20.73 -1.52
N LYS A 92 10.51 20.58 -2.64
CA LYS A 92 10.26 21.70 -3.55
C LYS A 92 9.16 22.62 -3.02
N PRO A 93 9.19 23.91 -3.39
CA PRO A 93 8.06 24.79 -3.15
C PRO A 93 6.76 24.27 -3.78
N VAL A 94 5.65 24.50 -3.10
CA VAL A 94 4.33 24.13 -3.61
C VAL A 94 4.05 24.86 -4.92
N ALA A 95 3.46 24.15 -5.89
CA ALA A 95 3.09 24.68 -7.20
C ALA A 95 4.27 25.22 -8.05
N THR A 96 5.46 24.60 -7.94
CA THR A 96 6.63 25.01 -8.75
C THR A 96 7.36 23.88 -9.47
N ASN A 97 6.95 22.61 -9.31
CA ASN A 97 7.73 21.48 -9.82
C ASN A 97 7.87 21.46 -11.35
N SER A 98 6.89 22.02 -12.07
CA SER A 98 6.98 22.32 -13.50
C SER A 98 6.60 23.77 -13.77
N LYS A 99 7.49 24.52 -14.42
CA LYS A 99 7.20 25.90 -14.83
C LYS A 99 6.15 25.99 -15.94
N ARG A 100 5.88 24.90 -16.65
CA ARG A 100 4.93 24.84 -17.77
C ARG A 100 3.53 24.45 -17.32
N PHE A 101 3.39 23.90 -16.12
CA PHE A 101 2.10 23.43 -15.62
C PHE A 101 1.25 24.59 -15.07
N GLY A 102 -0.02 24.62 -15.47
CA GLY A 102 -1.00 25.62 -15.04
C GLY A 102 -1.58 25.32 -13.67
N TYR A 103 -0.80 25.52 -12.59
CA TYR A 103 -1.31 25.34 -11.22
C TYR A 103 -2.45 26.28 -10.88
N THR A 104 -3.48 25.78 -10.18
CA THR A 104 -4.60 26.59 -9.70
C THR A 104 -4.14 27.64 -8.68
N GLY A 105 -4.90 28.73 -8.58
CA GLY A 105 -4.69 29.74 -7.54
C GLY A 105 -4.76 29.14 -6.14
N ALA A 106 -5.72 28.24 -5.90
CA ALA A 106 -5.89 27.53 -4.63
C ALA A 106 -4.61 26.80 -4.18
N LEU A 107 -3.95 26.07 -5.08
CA LEU A 107 -2.72 25.35 -4.75
C LEU A 107 -1.54 26.30 -4.55
N ARG A 108 -1.44 27.38 -5.34
CA ARG A 108 -0.39 28.39 -5.17
C ARG A 108 -0.48 29.12 -3.83
N SER A 109 -1.70 29.46 -3.40
CA SER A 109 -1.95 30.18 -2.14
C SER A 109 -1.53 29.40 -0.90
N LEU A 110 -1.36 28.07 -0.99
CA LEU A 110 -0.85 27.27 0.12
C LEU A 110 0.59 27.63 0.51
N GLY A 111 1.42 28.07 -0.44
CA GLY A 111 2.83 28.40 -0.23
C GLY A 111 3.65 27.25 0.40
N GLY A 112 4.84 27.59 0.90
CA GLY A 112 5.72 26.66 1.62
C GLY A 112 6.34 25.58 0.72
N VAL A 113 6.79 24.49 1.34
CA VAL A 113 7.51 23.38 0.69
C VAL A 113 6.82 22.04 0.96
N TRP A 114 6.97 21.09 0.04
CA TRP A 114 6.45 19.72 0.20
C TRP A 114 7.34 18.89 1.13
N THR A 115 7.06 18.94 2.44
CA THR A 115 7.61 18.00 3.43
C THR A 115 6.80 16.70 3.47
N PRO A 116 7.34 15.60 4.03
CA PRO A 116 6.57 14.38 4.28
C PRO A 116 5.27 14.63 5.03
N ASP A 117 5.30 15.38 6.14
CA ASP A 117 4.09 15.69 6.93
C ASP A 117 3.07 16.53 6.16
N ARG A 118 3.53 17.45 5.31
CA ARG A 118 2.62 18.24 4.48
C ARG A 118 1.99 17.38 3.38
N LEU A 119 2.76 16.43 2.83
CA LEU A 119 2.27 15.47 1.85
C LEU A 119 1.28 14.48 2.49
N ASP A 120 1.45 14.11 3.76
CA ASP A 120 0.46 13.31 4.51
C ASP A 120 -0.91 13.99 4.49
N VAL A 121 -0.97 15.26 4.91
CA VAL A 121 -2.22 16.04 4.93
C VAL A 121 -2.78 16.24 3.52
N TRP A 122 -1.92 16.55 2.54
CA TRP A 122 -2.32 16.73 1.15
C TRP A 122 -2.92 15.46 0.56
N LEU A 123 -2.24 14.33 0.70
CA LEU A 123 -2.67 13.05 0.14
C LEU A 123 -3.88 12.48 0.87
N ALA A 124 -4.16 12.87 2.11
CA ALA A 124 -5.36 12.45 2.83
C ALA A 124 -6.64 13.05 2.22
N ALA A 125 -6.62 14.33 1.84
CA ALA A 125 -7.77 15.01 1.22
C ALA A 125 -7.36 16.31 0.48
N PRO A 126 -6.92 16.24 -0.79
CA PRO A 126 -6.43 17.41 -1.52
C PRO A 126 -7.44 18.57 -1.59
N ALA A 127 -8.70 18.26 -1.86
CA ALA A 127 -9.77 19.25 -1.96
C ALA A 127 -10.11 19.93 -0.63
N LYS A 128 -9.79 19.30 0.52
CA LYS A 128 -9.93 19.94 1.84
C LYS A 128 -8.78 20.88 2.12
N LEU A 129 -7.54 20.50 1.75
CA LEU A 129 -6.37 21.33 1.99
C LEU A 129 -6.31 22.54 1.04
N ALA A 130 -6.62 22.35 -0.25
CA ALA A 130 -6.75 23.42 -1.24
C ALA A 130 -8.12 23.39 -1.91
N PRO A 131 -9.17 23.98 -1.30
CA PRO A 131 -10.46 24.13 -1.94
C PRO A 131 -10.34 24.86 -3.28
N GLY A 132 -10.82 24.24 -4.37
CA GLY A 132 -10.64 24.76 -5.73
C GLY A 132 -9.38 24.25 -6.45
N THR A 133 -8.66 23.27 -5.89
CA THR A 133 -7.68 22.50 -6.65
C THR A 133 -8.35 21.73 -7.80
N SER A 134 -7.67 21.65 -8.95
CA SER A 134 -8.11 20.84 -10.09
C SER A 134 -7.73 19.36 -9.95
N MET A 135 -6.95 19.01 -8.92
CA MET A 135 -6.60 17.61 -8.63
C MET A 135 -7.83 16.87 -8.08
N SER A 136 -8.57 16.21 -8.98
CA SER A 136 -9.74 15.39 -8.64
C SER A 136 -9.30 14.04 -8.06
N PHE A 137 -8.79 14.06 -6.83
CA PHE A 137 -8.36 12.87 -6.11
C PHE A 137 -9.05 12.79 -4.75
N ARG A 138 -9.68 11.65 -4.45
CA ARG A 138 -10.42 11.41 -3.20
C ARG A 138 -9.52 11.35 -1.95
N GLY A 139 -8.21 11.18 -2.15
CA GLY A 139 -7.25 10.97 -1.09
C GLY A 139 -7.00 9.49 -0.75
N LEU A 140 -5.86 9.24 -0.11
CA LEU A 140 -5.46 7.97 0.50
C LEU A 140 -5.83 8.03 1.99
N GLN A 141 -6.83 7.26 2.40
CA GLN A 141 -7.35 7.32 3.77
C GLN A 141 -6.43 6.66 4.79
N ASP A 142 -5.74 5.59 4.39
CA ASP A 142 -4.80 4.89 5.26
C ASP A 142 -3.49 5.70 5.39
N PRO A 143 -3.08 6.10 6.61
CA PRO A 143 -1.80 6.78 6.83
C PRO A 143 -0.57 5.93 6.42
N LEU A 144 -0.64 4.60 6.53
CA LEU A 144 0.45 3.73 6.09
C LEU A 144 0.59 3.75 4.56
N ASP A 145 -0.52 3.75 3.82
CA ASP A 145 -0.49 3.90 2.36
C ASP A 145 0.08 5.25 1.93
N ARG A 146 -0.24 6.33 2.67
CA ARG A 146 0.37 7.65 2.43
C ARG A 146 1.87 7.64 2.68
N ALA A 147 2.31 7.07 3.80
CA ALA A 147 3.71 6.93 4.13
C ALA A 147 4.47 6.10 3.09
N ASP A 148 3.88 5.00 2.61
CA ASP A 148 4.43 4.17 1.54
C ASP A 148 4.62 4.99 0.24
N VAL A 149 3.60 5.72 -0.21
CA VAL A 149 3.69 6.58 -1.42
C VAL A 149 4.71 7.70 -1.25
N ILE A 150 4.76 8.35 -0.10
CA ILE A 150 5.73 9.42 0.18
C ILE A 150 7.16 8.85 0.15
N THR A 151 7.38 7.69 0.76
CA THR A 151 8.67 6.99 0.72
C THR A 151 9.05 6.60 -0.70
N TYR A 152 8.09 6.12 -1.51
CA TYR A 152 8.32 5.91 -2.93
C TYR A 152 8.75 7.20 -3.64
N LEU A 153 8.07 8.33 -3.44
CA LEU A 153 8.45 9.61 -4.03
C LEU A 153 9.85 10.08 -3.60
N GLN A 154 10.30 9.77 -2.38
CA GLN A 154 11.68 10.07 -1.94
C GLN A 154 12.73 9.33 -2.76
N THR A 155 12.40 8.13 -3.26
CA THR A 155 13.28 7.39 -4.18
C THR A 155 13.33 7.98 -5.59
N GLN A 156 12.41 8.90 -5.93
CA GLN A 156 12.29 9.51 -7.25
C GLN A 156 12.95 10.90 -7.29
N THR A 157 14.24 10.96 -6.94
CA THR A 157 15.04 12.19 -6.84
C THR A 157 16.39 12.03 -7.54
N ASP A 158 17.12 13.13 -7.74
CA ASP A 158 18.44 13.15 -8.39
C ASP A 158 19.51 12.34 -7.62
N GLY A 159 19.24 12.00 -6.35
CA GLY A 159 20.16 11.34 -5.42
C GLY A 159 19.78 9.93 -5.02
N GLY A 160 19.13 9.14 -5.89
CA GLY A 160 18.63 7.77 -5.62
C GLY A 160 19.66 6.70 -5.19
N ARG A 161 20.87 7.10 -4.77
CA ARG A 161 21.81 6.32 -3.95
C ARG A 161 22.30 7.24 -2.81
N GLY A 162 21.67 7.23 -1.64
CA GLY A 162 22.18 8.01 -0.50
C GLY A 162 21.15 8.52 0.51
N ALA A 163 20.27 7.64 0.98
CA ALA A 163 19.75 7.76 2.35
C ALA A 163 20.72 7.10 3.35
N GLU A 164 22.03 7.11 3.06
CA GLU A 164 23.05 6.82 4.05
C GLU A 164 23.30 8.10 4.83
N SER A 165 22.72 8.15 6.03
CA SER A 165 23.04 9.07 7.13
C SER A 165 23.18 10.55 6.77
N VAL A 166 22.13 11.33 6.98
CA VAL A 166 22.33 12.71 7.44
C VAL A 166 22.72 12.60 8.91
N PRO A 167 23.97 12.90 9.33
CA PRO A 167 24.29 12.98 10.74
C PRO A 167 23.55 14.19 11.30
N SER A 168 22.78 13.97 12.35
CA SER A 168 22.30 15.03 13.23
C SER A 168 23.51 15.85 13.69
N ARG A 169 23.63 17.08 13.19
CA ARG A 169 24.59 18.03 13.74
C ARG A 169 24.14 18.36 15.16
N GLN A 170 25.01 18.03 16.12
CA GLN A 170 25.02 18.61 17.46
C GLN A 170 25.30 20.11 17.35
#